data_AF-A0A9E2IAI5-F1
#
_entry.id   AF-A0A9E2IAI5-F1
#
_cell.length_a   1.000
_cell.length_b   1.000
_cell.length_c   1.000
_cell.angle_alpha   90.00
_cell.angle_beta   90.00
_cell.angle_gamma   90.00
#
_symmetry.space_group_name_H-M   'P 1'
#
loop_
_entity.id
_entity.type
_entity.pdbx_description
1 polymer ?
#
loop_
_entity_poly.entity_id
_entity_poly.type
_entity_poly.pdbx_seq_one_letter_code
_entity_poly.pdbx_strand_id
1 'polypeptide(L)'
;MKKLPLDSVDVYVITPFPGTYFWEIASRKQLVSHDMNWDKLNVNFTKTGKNAIILSDSLSYDEILNLYRRFRRFALLKIIMRSWRHPFFADIPMMLVKRIMGYLCLIFKIKPK
;
A
#
# COMPACT_ATOMS: atom_id res chain seq x y z
N MET A 1 -28.49 -4.84 -14.49
CA MET A 1 -27.25 -4.05 -14.29
C MET A 1 -26.04 -4.87 -14.69
N LYS A 2 -25.22 -4.39 -15.63
CA LYS A 2 -23.98 -5.04 -16.05
C LYS A 2 -22.94 -4.84 -14.94
N LYS A 3 -22.41 -5.92 -14.35
CA LYS A 3 -21.36 -5.83 -13.32
C LYS A 3 -20.05 -5.40 -14.00
N LEU A 4 -19.61 -4.16 -13.76
CA LEU A 4 -18.29 -3.72 -14.21
C LEU A 4 -17.23 -4.40 -13.32
N PRO A 5 -16.27 -5.14 -13.91
CA PRO A 5 -15.25 -5.81 -13.11
C PRO A 5 -14.32 -4.75 -12.47
N LEU A 6 -14.14 -4.83 -11.16
CA LEU A 6 -13.13 -4.03 -10.45
C LEU A 6 -11.73 -4.35 -10.98
N ASP A 7 -11.13 -3.32 -11.56
CA ASP A 7 -9.85 -3.31 -12.27
C ASP A 7 -8.68 -3.47 -11.29
N SER A 8 -8.67 -2.61 -10.27
CA SER A 8 -7.75 -2.59 -9.15
C SER A 8 -8.52 -2.29 -7.87
N VAL A 9 -7.95 -2.69 -6.74
CA VAL A 9 -8.50 -2.39 -5.41
C VAL A 9 -7.37 -1.88 -4.56
N ASP A 10 -7.61 -0.78 -3.86
CA ASP A 10 -6.74 -0.29 -2.82
C ASP A 10 -7.57 -0.03 -1.56
N VAL A 11 -6.96 -0.21 -0.40
CA VAL A 11 -7.66 -0.17 0.88
C VAL A 11 -6.90 0.72 1.85
N TYR A 12 -7.63 1.65 2.43
CA TYR A 12 -7.12 2.64 3.36
C TYR A 12 -7.84 2.52 4.71
N VAL A 13 -7.08 2.73 5.79
CA VAL A 13 -7.67 2.95 7.11
C VAL A 13 -7.97 4.44 7.23
N ILE A 14 -9.11 4.76 7.83
CA ILE A 14 -9.53 6.15 7.95
C ILE A 14 -8.51 6.96 8.74
N THR A 15 -8.09 8.09 8.17
CA THR A 15 -7.11 9.00 8.78
C THR A 15 -7.79 10.34 9.02
N PRO A 16 -7.95 10.79 10.27
CA PRO A 16 -8.63 12.04 10.57
C PRO A 16 -7.70 13.22 10.26
N PHE A 17 -7.91 13.91 9.14
CA PHE A 17 -7.15 15.12 8.80
C PHE A 17 -7.83 16.39 9.30
N PRO A 18 -7.08 17.44 9.69
CA PRO A 18 -7.64 18.71 10.16
C PRO A 18 -8.72 19.26 9.24
N GLY A 19 -9.82 19.73 9.83
CA GLY A 19 -10.97 20.27 9.10
C GLY A 19 -11.92 19.22 8.52
N THR A 20 -11.66 17.92 8.70
CA THR A 20 -12.61 16.86 8.33
C THR A 20 -13.55 16.51 9.48
N TYR A 21 -14.73 15.98 9.18
CA TYR A 21 -15.65 15.45 10.20
C TYR A 21 -14.99 14.42 11.12
N PHE A 22 -14.09 13.59 10.56
CA PHE A 22 -13.36 12.59 11.33
C PHE A 22 -12.34 13.20 12.29
N TRP A 23 -11.77 14.37 11.97
CA TRP A 23 -10.95 15.14 12.91
C TRP A 23 -11.73 15.64 14.10
N GLU A 24 -12.94 16.16 13.88
CA GLU A 24 -13.80 16.59 14.99
C GLU A 24 -14.13 15.44 15.94
N ILE A 25 -14.43 14.25 15.39
CA ILE A 25 -14.63 13.04 16.21
C ILE A 25 -13.34 12.68 16.96
N ALA A 26 -12.21 12.65 16.28
CA ALA A 26 -10.92 12.29 16.88
C ALA A 26 -10.51 13.26 17.99
N SER A 27 -10.72 14.56 17.78
CA SER A 27 -10.40 15.63 18.71
C SER A 27 -11.26 15.55 19.97
N ARG A 28 -12.57 15.28 19.82
CA ARG A 28 -13.47 15.05 20.98
C ARG A 28 -13.06 13.83 21.80
N LYS A 29 -12.53 12.79 21.14
CA LYS A 29 -11.96 11.60 21.79
C LYS A 29 -10.53 11.82 22.33
N GLN A 30 -9.98 13.03 22.21
CA GLN A 30 -8.60 13.38 22.61
C GLN A 30 -7.53 12.52 21.92
N LEU A 31 -7.82 11.99 20.73
CA LEU A 31 -6.88 11.20 19.93
C LEU A 31 -5.97 12.07 19.07
N VAL A 32 -6.39 13.30 18.80
CA VAL A 32 -5.65 14.29 18.01
C VAL A 32 -5.72 15.66 18.66
N SER A 33 -4.70 16.48 18.41
CA SER A 33 -4.63 17.89 18.76
C SER A 33 -3.84 18.63 17.67
N HIS A 34 -3.93 19.96 17.62
CA HIS A 34 -3.10 20.77 16.73
C HIS A 34 -1.61 20.72 17.11
N ASP A 35 -1.32 20.50 18.38
CA ASP A 35 0.02 20.28 18.91
C ASP A 35 0.22 18.79 19.21
N MET A 36 0.49 18.00 18.15
CA MET A 36 0.80 16.58 18.25
C MET A 36 1.86 16.17 17.23
N ASN A 37 2.38 14.94 17.36
CA ASN A 37 3.18 14.36 16.29
C ASN A 37 2.28 14.00 15.07
N TRP A 38 2.46 14.76 13.99
CA TRP A 38 1.74 14.61 12.73
C TRP A 38 2.05 13.31 11.96
N ASP A 39 3.15 12.62 12.25
CA ASP A 39 3.48 11.32 11.65
C ASP A 39 2.41 10.25 11.95
N LYS A 40 1.61 10.45 13.01
CA LYS A 40 0.46 9.60 13.35
C LYS A 40 -0.66 9.64 12.30
N LEU A 41 -0.73 10.68 11.47
CA LEU A 41 -1.69 10.82 10.37
C LEU A 41 -1.18 10.28 9.03
N ASN A 42 -0.22 9.36 9.06
CA ASN A 42 0.24 8.74 7.84
C ASN A 42 -0.84 7.81 7.26
N VAL A 43 -1.24 8.10 6.02
CA VAL A 43 -2.21 7.31 5.24
C VAL A 43 -1.73 5.86 5.04
N ASN A 44 -0.41 5.64 5.05
CA ASN A 44 0.15 4.30 5.06
C ASN A 44 0.07 3.71 6.47
N PHE A 45 -1.03 3.01 6.73
CA PHE A 45 -1.33 2.37 8.01
C PHE A 45 -0.19 1.48 8.53
N THR A 46 0.56 0.82 7.64
CA THR A 46 1.68 -0.05 8.05
C THR A 46 2.92 0.72 8.51
N LYS A 47 3.10 1.98 8.08
CA LYS A 47 4.21 2.82 8.54
C LYS A 47 3.95 3.39 9.93
N THR A 48 2.71 3.75 10.23
CA THR A 48 2.34 4.33 11.52
C THR A 48 2.41 3.30 12.65
N GLY A 49 2.12 2.03 12.34
CA GLY A 49 2.12 0.96 13.34
C GLY A 49 1.11 1.21 14.45
N LYS A 50 1.43 0.78 15.68
CA LYS A 50 0.55 0.93 16.86
C LYS A 50 0.24 2.38 17.24
N ASN A 51 0.95 3.36 16.67
CA ASN A 51 0.69 4.78 16.89
C ASN A 51 -0.41 5.34 15.97
N ALA A 52 -1.02 4.51 15.11
CA ALA A 52 -2.11 4.91 14.25
C ALA A 52 -3.33 5.36 15.07
N ILE A 53 -3.92 6.48 14.65
CA ILE A 53 -5.15 6.98 15.27
C ILE A 53 -6.33 6.13 14.79
N ILE A 54 -6.99 5.44 15.71
CA ILE A 54 -8.15 4.60 15.44
C ILE A 54 -9.40 5.25 16.02
N LEU A 55 -10.40 5.46 15.18
CA LEU A 55 -11.67 6.07 15.58
C LEU A 55 -12.73 5.05 16.02
N SER A 56 -12.53 3.78 15.69
CA SER A 56 -13.47 2.70 15.98
C SER A 56 -13.54 2.41 17.47
N ASP A 57 -14.75 2.31 18.01
CA ASP A 57 -15.00 1.90 19.40
C ASP A 57 -15.16 0.38 19.54
N SER A 58 -15.37 -0.32 18.42
CA SER A 58 -15.70 -1.76 18.39
C SER A 58 -14.55 -2.65 17.92
N LEU A 59 -13.53 -2.08 17.29
CA LEU A 59 -12.40 -2.84 16.73
C LEU A 59 -11.10 -2.33 17.31
N SER A 60 -10.33 -3.24 17.88
CA SER A 60 -8.96 -3.00 18.32
C SER A 60 -8.02 -2.77 17.14
N TYR A 61 -6.84 -2.22 17.44
CA TYR A 61 -5.77 -2.04 16.45
C TYR A 61 -5.41 -3.33 15.72
N ASP A 62 -5.27 -4.44 16.46
CA ASP A 62 -4.84 -5.71 15.89
C ASP A 62 -5.91 -6.33 14.97
N GLU A 63 -7.19 -6.13 15.29
CA GLU A 63 -8.31 -6.55 14.44
C GLU A 63 -8.35 -5.76 13.13
N ILE A 64 -8.19 -4.43 13.20
CA ILE A 64 -8.10 -3.56 12.01
C ILE A 64 -6.90 -3.94 11.16
N LEU A 65 -5.74 -4.19 11.80
CA LEU A 65 -4.52 -4.61 11.10
C LEU A 65 -4.70 -5.96 10.40
N ASN A 66 -5.37 -6.91 11.05
CA ASN A 66 -5.68 -8.19 10.44
C ASN A 66 -6.60 -8.03 9.23
N LEU A 67 -7.64 -7.19 9.35
CA LEU A 67 -8.56 -6.88 8.25
C LEU A 67 -7.84 -6.20 7.08
N TYR A 68 -7.06 -5.17 7.37
CA TYR A 68 -6.23 -4.46 6.40
C TYR A 68 -5.31 -5.41 5.64
N ARG A 69 -4.61 -6.32 6.35
CA ARG A 69 -3.74 -7.33 5.73
C ARG A 69 -4.50 -8.29 4.83
N ARG A 70 -5.70 -8.73 5.22
CA ARG A 70 -6.54 -9.61 4.38
C ARG A 70 -6.91 -8.93 3.07
N PHE A 71 -7.36 -7.68 3.12
CA PHE A 71 -7.68 -6.92 1.90
C PHE A 71 -6.45 -6.64 1.04
N ARG A 72 -5.30 -6.31 1.65
CA ARG A 72 -4.05 -6.08 0.92
C ARG A 72 -3.57 -7.33 0.19
N ARG A 73 -3.70 -8.52 0.80
CA ARG A 73 -3.43 -9.80 0.13
C ARG A 73 -4.35 -10.00 -1.07
N PHE A 74 -5.64 -9.72 -0.92
CA PHE A 74 -6.59 -9.82 -2.03
C PHE A 74 -6.24 -8.87 -3.18
N ALA A 75 -5.91 -7.61 -2.87
CA ALA A 75 -5.47 -6.62 -3.85
C ALA A 75 -4.20 -7.09 -4.60
N LEU A 76 -3.21 -7.63 -3.87
CA LEU A 76 -1.98 -8.17 -4.46
C LEU A 76 -2.28 -9.37 -5.38
N LEU A 77 -3.11 -10.32 -4.95
CA LEU A 77 -3.49 -11.47 -5.77
C LEU A 77 -4.20 -11.02 -7.06
N LYS A 78 -5.11 -10.05 -6.97
CA LYS A 78 -5.77 -9.45 -8.14
C LYS A 78 -4.77 -8.83 -9.11
N ILE A 79 -3.78 -8.10 -8.60
CA ILE A 79 -2.71 -7.51 -9.42
C ILE A 79 -1.89 -8.62 -10.09
N ILE A 80 -1.42 -9.62 -9.34
CA ILE A 80 -0.61 -10.73 -9.86
C ILE A 80 -1.34 -11.52 -10.95
N MET A 81 -2.59 -11.91 -10.68
CA MET A 81 -3.42 -12.65 -11.65
C MET A 81 -3.62 -11.87 -12.95
N ARG A 82 -3.63 -10.54 -12.88
CA ARG A 82 -3.71 -9.68 -14.06
C ARG A 82 -2.39 -9.52 -14.76
N SER A 83 -1.31 -9.33 -14.02
CA SER A 83 0.02 -9.22 -14.60
C SER A 83 0.34 -10.44 -15.44
N TRP A 84 -0.06 -11.65 -15.01
CA TRP A 84 0.08 -12.87 -15.82
C TRP A 84 -0.66 -12.86 -17.16
N ARG A 85 -1.72 -12.06 -17.31
CA ARG A 85 -2.46 -11.89 -18.57
C ARG A 85 -1.98 -10.67 -19.38
N HIS A 86 -1.06 -9.88 -18.83
CA HIS A 86 -0.56 -8.68 -19.48
C HIS A 86 0.55 -9.06 -20.47
N PRO A 87 0.56 -8.50 -21.71
CA PRO A 87 1.54 -8.85 -22.74
C PRO A 87 3.00 -8.70 -22.30
N PHE A 88 3.29 -7.70 -21.46
CA PHE A 88 4.63 -7.50 -20.87
C PHE A 88 5.16 -8.66 -20.03
N PHE A 89 4.33 -9.57 -19.51
CA PHE A 89 4.82 -10.64 -18.63
C PHE A 89 5.73 -11.63 -19.38
N ALA A 90 5.48 -11.83 -20.67
CA ALA A 90 6.34 -12.63 -21.55
C ALA A 90 7.73 -12.01 -21.74
N ASP A 91 7.85 -10.69 -21.58
CA ASP A 91 9.11 -9.95 -21.77
C ASP A 91 9.96 -9.83 -20.49
N ILE A 92 9.38 -10.11 -19.31
CA ILE A 92 10.08 -10.04 -18.01
C ILE A 92 11.36 -10.91 -17.97
N PRO A 93 11.37 -12.17 -18.44
CA PRO A 93 12.57 -12.99 -18.47
C PRO A 93 13.67 -12.35 -19.32
N MET A 94 13.32 -11.84 -20.50
CA MET A 94 14.26 -11.19 -21.42
C MET A 94 14.84 -9.91 -20.81
N MET A 95 14.03 -9.11 -20.10
CA MET A 95 14.50 -7.91 -19.40
C MET A 95 15.48 -8.25 -18.27
N LEU A 96 15.22 -9.31 -17.50
CA LEU A 96 16.11 -9.78 -16.44
C LEU A 96 17.45 -10.27 -16.99
N VAL A 97 17.42 -11.07 -18.06
CA VAL A 97 18.65 -11.56 -18.73
C VAL A 97 19.47 -10.40 -19.27
N LYS A 98 18.85 -9.43 -19.97
CA LYS A 98 19.54 -8.23 -20.46
C LYS A 98 20.17 -7.43 -19.33
N ARG A 99 19.50 -7.34 -18.18
CA ARG A 99 20.00 -6.60 -17.02
C ARG A 99 21.17 -7.32 -16.34
N ILE A 100 21.09 -8.63 -16.17
CA ILE A 100 22.19 -9.46 -15.63
C ILE A 100 23.40 -9.42 -16.57
N MET A 101 23.18 -9.56 -17.88
CA MET A 101 24.24 -9.42 -18.89
C MET A 101 24.85 -8.02 -18.85
N GLY A 102 24.05 -6.97 -18.67
CA GLY A 102 24.55 -5.61 -18.47
C GLY A 102 25.46 -5.47 -17.25
N TYR A 103 25.04 -6.00 -16.08
CA TYR A 103 25.87 -5.99 -14.88
C TYR A 103 27.15 -6.83 -15.04
N LEU A 104 27.07 -8.00 -15.67
CA LEU A 104 28.25 -8.83 -15.98
C LEU A 104 29.21 -8.10 -16.92
N CYS A 105 28.71 -7.42 -17.95
CA CYS A 105 29.53 -6.63 -18.87
C CYS A 105 30.24 -5.47 -18.15
N LEU A 106 29.56 -4.86 -17.17
CA LEU A 106 30.10 -3.78 -16.33
C LEU A 106 31.16 -4.28 -15.34
N ILE A 107 30.98 -5.47 -14.77
CA ILE A 107 31.92 -6.12 -13.83
C ILE A 107 33.17 -6.63 -14.56
N PHE A 108 33.01 -7.26 -15.74
CA PHE A 108 34.11 -7.83 -16.51
C PHE A 108 34.81 -6.82 -17.43
N LYS A 109 34.34 -5.57 -17.52
CA LYS A 109 34.94 -4.47 -18.31
C LYS A 109 35.25 -4.86 -19.76
N ILE A 110 34.44 -5.75 -20.34
CA ILE A 110 34.57 -6.14 -21.75
C ILE A 110 33.84 -5.08 -22.57
N LYS A 111 34.60 -4.16 -23.19
CA LYS A 111 34.03 -3.30 -24.23
C LYS A 111 33.60 -4.18 -25.40
N PRO A 112 32.33 -4.13 -25.85
CA PRO A 112 31.97 -4.72 -27.12
C PRO A 112 32.78 -4.00 -28.22
N LYS A 113 33.42 -4.80 -29.09
CA LYS A 113 34.07 -4.33 -30.32
C LYS A 113 33.02 -4.05 -31.39
#